data_AF-A0A1G0K9A1-F1
#
_entry.id   AF-A0A1G0K9A1-F1
#
_cell.length_a   1.000
_cell.length_b   1.000
_cell.length_c   1.000
_cell.angle_alpha   90.00
_cell.angle_beta   90.00
_cell.angle_gamma   90.00
#
_symmetry.space_group_name_H-M   'P 1'
#
loop_
_entity.id
_entity.type
_entity.pdbx_description
1 polymer ?
#
loop_
_entity_poly.entity_id
_entity_poly.type
_entity_poly.pdbx_seq_one_letter_code
_entity_poly.pdbx_strand_id
1 'polypeptide(L)'
;MSADRKFTRRGPFEGKRITFASTEQIESFAQLTNAFMENIFDLEPGEYLITDESDLRDFTDMGSADTSKIWLSITEHYGIDHSDVGSERFVKIFSEILRRRNLQ
;
A
#
# COMPACT_ATOMS: atom_id res chain seq x y z
N MET A 1 14.47 -19.55 -0.85
CA MET A 1 14.78 -19.05 0.50
C MET A 1 14.07 -19.94 1.51
N SER A 2 14.76 -20.45 2.55
CA SER A 2 14.11 -21.24 3.60
C SER A 2 13.05 -20.39 4.29
N ALA A 3 11.81 -20.87 4.31
CA ALA A 3 10.74 -20.24 5.07
C ALA A 3 11.10 -20.32 6.56
N ASP A 4 11.66 -19.24 7.09
CA ASP A 4 11.95 -19.08 8.51
C ASP A 4 10.61 -19.09 9.25
N ARG A 5 10.26 -20.24 9.82
CA ARG A 5 8.95 -20.44 10.43
C ARG A 5 8.93 -19.73 11.76
N LYS A 6 8.44 -18.49 11.76
CA LYS A 6 8.24 -17.73 13.00
C LYS A 6 6.96 -18.18 13.69
N PHE A 7 7.10 -18.57 14.95
CA PHE A 7 5.99 -18.90 15.83
C PHE A 7 5.99 -17.92 17.00
N THR A 8 4.80 -17.61 17.49
CA THR A 8 4.59 -16.90 18.75
C THR A 8 5.12 -17.76 19.91
N ARG A 9 6.06 -17.21 20.69
CA ARG A 9 6.76 -17.98 21.73
C ARG A 9 6.05 -17.97 23.09
N ARG A 10 5.12 -17.05 23.31
CA ARG A 10 4.42 -16.81 24.59
C ARG A 10 3.08 -16.10 24.35
N GLY A 11 2.24 -16.09 25.38
CA GLY A 11 0.99 -15.33 25.43
C GLY A 11 -0.21 -16.08 24.83
N PRO A 12 -1.38 -15.43 24.68
CA PRO A 12 -2.63 -16.10 24.27
C PRO A 12 -2.56 -16.73 22.86
N PHE A 13 -1.57 -16.34 22.06
CA PHE A 13 -1.35 -16.87 20.73
C PHE A 13 -0.19 -17.86 20.65
N GLU A 14 0.42 -18.31 21.76
CA GLU A 14 1.58 -19.21 21.77
C GLU A 14 1.40 -20.43 20.83
N GLY A 15 2.46 -20.76 20.08
CA GLY A 15 2.46 -21.86 19.12
C GLY A 15 1.75 -21.57 17.79
N LYS A 16 1.08 -20.41 17.65
CA LYS A 16 0.51 -19.97 16.37
C LYS A 16 1.62 -19.53 15.40
N ARG A 17 1.43 -19.88 14.14
CA ARG A 17 2.35 -19.52 13.05
C ARG A 17 2.13 -18.06 12.65
N ILE A 18 3.23 -17.32 12.51
CA ILE A 18 3.25 -15.99 11.93
C ILE A 18 3.49 -16.12 10.43
N THR A 19 2.71 -15.41 9.64
CA THR A 19 2.89 -15.31 8.19
C THR A 19 2.89 -13.82 7.84
N PHE A 20 3.95 -13.37 7.19
CA PHE A 20 4.06 -11.98 6.73
C PHE A 20 3.29 -11.83 5.42
N ALA A 21 2.68 -10.65 5.23
CA ALA A 21 2.09 -10.30 3.95
C ALA A 21 3.18 -10.22 2.87
N SER A 22 2.81 -10.60 1.65
CA SER A 22 3.68 -10.53 0.47
C SER A 22 4.04 -9.08 0.14
N THR A 23 5.19 -8.87 -0.47
CA THR A 23 5.62 -7.59 -1.07
C THR A 23 5.81 -7.69 -2.58
N GLU A 24 5.60 -8.87 -3.18
CA GLU A 24 5.93 -9.16 -4.59
C GLU A 24 5.25 -8.19 -5.58
N GLN A 25 3.97 -7.85 -5.36
CA GLN A 25 3.27 -6.94 -6.27
C GLN A 25 3.74 -5.50 -6.06
N ILE A 26 3.85 -5.04 -4.83
CA ILE A 26 4.36 -3.70 -4.53
C ILE A 26 5.79 -3.49 -5.08
N GLU A 27 6.65 -4.50 -4.96
CA GLU A 27 8.01 -4.47 -5.50
C GLU A 27 8.01 -4.34 -7.03
N SER A 28 7.04 -4.97 -7.71
CA SER A 28 6.86 -4.79 -9.16
C SER A 28 6.50 -3.35 -9.56
N PHE A 29 6.01 -2.55 -8.61
CA PHE A 29 5.68 -1.13 -8.78
C PHE A 29 6.74 -0.17 -8.20
N ALA A 30 7.93 -0.63 -7.81
CA ALA A 30 8.88 0.14 -6.98
C ALA A 30 9.07 1.62 -7.38
N GLN A 31 9.27 1.94 -8.66
CA GLN A 31 9.42 3.33 -9.10
C GLN A 31 8.15 4.16 -8.90
N LEU A 32 6.99 3.59 -9.21
CA LEU A 32 5.70 4.24 -8.99
C LEU A 32 5.41 4.36 -7.49
N THR A 33 5.70 3.32 -6.71
CA THR A 33 5.56 3.33 -5.25
C THR A 33 6.33 4.49 -4.65
N ASN A 34 7.62 4.63 -4.96
CA ASN A 34 8.45 5.71 -4.40
C ASN A 34 7.89 7.09 -4.75
N ALA A 35 7.58 7.31 -6.04
CA ALA A 35 7.00 8.58 -6.48
C ALA A 35 5.63 8.85 -5.83
N PHE A 36 4.82 7.82 -5.62
CA PHE A 36 3.53 7.96 -4.97
C PHE A 36 3.66 8.34 -3.50
N MET A 37 4.52 7.65 -2.76
CA MET A 37 4.73 7.93 -1.34
C MET A 37 5.26 9.34 -1.11
N GLU A 38 6.19 9.79 -1.97
CA GLU A 38 6.72 11.15 -1.93
C GLU A 38 5.64 12.19 -2.26
N ASN A 39 4.90 12.03 -3.38
CA ASN A 39 3.94 13.06 -3.82
C ASN A 39 2.66 13.12 -2.99
N ILE A 40 2.18 11.99 -2.47
CA ILE A 40 0.89 11.91 -1.79
C ILE A 40 1.04 12.02 -0.28
N PHE A 41 2.14 11.50 0.28
CA PHE A 41 2.34 11.42 1.73
C PHE A 41 3.58 12.16 2.23
N ASP A 42 4.40 12.73 1.35
CA ASP A 42 5.66 13.39 1.72
C ASP A 42 6.62 12.44 2.47
N LEU A 43 6.69 11.18 2.01
CA LEU A 43 7.54 10.13 2.60
C LEU A 43 8.60 9.64 1.61
N GLU A 44 9.86 9.73 2.02
CA GLU A 44 11.01 9.25 1.25
C GLU A 44 11.18 7.72 1.32
N PRO A 45 11.87 7.10 0.34
CA PRO A 45 12.22 5.68 0.42
C PRO A 45 13.00 5.35 1.70
N GLY A 46 12.43 4.47 2.52
CA GLY A 46 12.98 4.09 3.83
C GLY A 46 12.19 4.64 5.02
N GLU A 47 11.31 5.62 4.79
CA GLU A 47 10.41 6.17 5.82
C GLU A 47 9.07 5.42 5.91
N TYR A 48 8.78 4.55 4.94
CA TYR A 48 7.58 3.73 4.90
C TYR A 48 7.89 2.24 4.72
N LEU A 49 6.95 1.41 5.19
CA LEU A 49 6.91 -0.03 4.92
C LEU A 49 5.48 -0.41 4.53
N ILE A 50 5.30 -0.82 3.28
CA ILE A 50 4.00 -1.27 2.75
C ILE A 50 4.13 -2.68 2.17
N THR A 51 3.01 -3.39 2.15
CA THR A 51 2.89 -4.75 1.62
C THR A 51 1.75 -4.82 0.61
N ASP A 52 1.56 -5.97 -0.04
CA ASP A 52 0.45 -6.21 -0.97
C ASP A 52 -0.94 -6.06 -0.31
N GLU A 53 -1.00 -6.10 1.02
CA GLU A 53 -2.22 -5.92 1.80
C GLU A 53 -2.43 -4.49 2.31
N SER A 54 -1.44 -3.59 2.13
CA SER A 54 -1.53 -2.21 2.62
C SER A 54 -2.53 -1.37 1.80
N ASP A 55 -3.19 -0.44 2.47
CA ASP A 55 -4.18 0.46 1.88
C ASP A 55 -4.08 1.90 2.40
N LEU A 56 -4.80 2.84 1.78
CA LEU A 56 -4.71 4.27 2.12
C LEU A 56 -4.99 4.58 3.60
N ARG A 57 -5.77 3.75 4.29
CA ARG A 57 -6.16 3.99 5.69
C ARG A 57 -5.00 3.75 6.63
N ASP A 58 -4.00 2.95 6.23
CA ASP A 58 -2.75 2.77 6.98
C ASP A 58 -2.00 4.11 7.18
N PHE A 59 -2.32 5.12 6.37
CA PHE A 59 -1.70 6.44 6.36
C PHE A 59 -2.67 7.56 6.79
N THR A 60 -3.72 7.21 7.54
CA THR A 60 -4.65 8.18 8.14
C THR A 60 -4.38 8.36 9.63
N ASP A 61 -4.91 9.45 10.21
CA ASP A 61 -4.82 9.70 11.65
C ASP A 61 -5.42 8.53 12.46
N MET A 62 -4.85 8.28 13.63
CA MET A 62 -5.29 7.18 14.51
C MET A 62 -6.79 7.30 14.84
N GLY A 63 -7.56 6.28 14.47
CA GLY A 63 -9.01 6.24 14.69
C GLY A 63 -9.84 6.90 13.59
N SER A 64 -9.21 7.46 12.57
CA SER A 64 -9.85 7.87 11.32
C SER A 64 -9.83 6.72 10.32
N ALA A 65 -10.82 6.73 9.42
CA ALA A 65 -10.81 5.96 8.19
C ALA A 65 -11.13 6.86 6.99
N ASP A 66 -11.07 8.18 7.19
CA ASP A 66 -11.37 9.17 6.16
C ASP A 66 -10.17 9.37 5.24
N THR A 67 -10.29 8.84 4.02
CA THR A 67 -9.31 8.93 2.96
C THR A 67 -9.62 10.05 1.95
N SER A 68 -10.66 10.86 2.18
CA SER A 68 -11.17 11.84 1.20
C SER A 68 -10.10 12.82 0.73
N LYS A 69 -9.27 13.33 1.66
CA LYS A 69 -8.16 14.24 1.33
C LYS A 69 -7.06 13.56 0.53
N ILE A 70 -6.78 12.29 0.85
CA ILE A 70 -5.79 11.48 0.12
C ILE A 70 -6.27 11.29 -1.31
N TRP A 71 -7.55 10.97 -1.51
CA TRP A 71 -8.13 10.84 -2.85
C TRP A 71 -8.11 12.13 -3.65
N LEU A 72 -8.36 13.29 -3.04
CA LEU A 72 -8.21 14.57 -3.73
C LEU A 72 -6.79 14.74 -4.29
N SER A 73 -5.76 14.43 -3.49
CA SER A 73 -4.37 14.49 -3.93
C SER A 73 -4.07 13.46 -5.02
N ILE A 74 -4.54 12.21 -4.87
CA ILE A 74 -4.38 11.17 -5.90
C ILE A 74 -5.00 11.61 -7.24
N THR A 75 -6.20 12.18 -7.21
CA THR A 75 -6.88 12.67 -8.42
C THR A 75 -6.11 13.83 -9.06
N GLU A 76 -5.57 14.74 -8.27
CA GLU A 76 -4.75 15.85 -8.78
C GLU A 76 -3.45 15.37 -9.45
N HIS A 77 -2.72 14.45 -8.81
CA HIS A 77 -1.40 14.00 -9.30
C HIS A 77 -1.47 12.91 -10.38
N TYR A 78 -2.48 12.05 -10.34
CA TYR A 78 -2.54 10.85 -11.19
C TYR A 78 -3.78 10.79 -12.08
N GLY A 79 -4.74 11.71 -11.90
CA GLY A 79 -5.95 11.78 -12.72
C GLY A 79 -6.85 10.55 -12.59
N ILE A 80 -6.77 9.82 -11.47
CA ILE A 80 -7.66 8.71 -11.12
C ILE A 80 -8.46 9.07 -9.86
N ASP A 81 -9.68 8.55 -9.76
CA ASP A 81 -10.53 8.73 -8.59
C ASP A 81 -10.87 7.40 -7.90
N HIS A 82 -11.56 7.48 -6.76
CA HIS A 82 -11.95 6.29 -5.99
C HIS A 82 -12.85 5.34 -6.78
N SER A 83 -13.66 5.84 -7.73
CA SER A 83 -14.55 5.02 -8.54
C SER A 83 -13.83 4.23 -9.64
N ASP A 84 -12.61 4.67 -10.01
CA ASP A 84 -11.76 3.98 -10.97
C ASP A 84 -11.12 2.70 -10.40
N VAL A 85 -11.09 2.55 -9.08
CA VAL A 85 -10.48 1.41 -8.41
C VAL A 85 -11.51 0.59 -7.64
N GLY A 86 -11.34 -0.74 -7.65
CA GLY A 86 -12.21 -1.64 -6.89
C GLY A 86 -11.95 -1.64 -5.38
N SER A 87 -10.81 -1.11 -4.93
CA SER A 87 -10.48 -0.91 -3.51
C SER A 87 -9.34 0.09 -3.33
N GLU A 88 -9.20 0.62 -2.12
CA GLU A 88 -8.14 1.55 -1.72
C GLU A 88 -6.77 0.88 -1.45
N ARG A 89 -6.61 -0.40 -1.79
CA ARG A 89 -5.32 -1.07 -1.65
C ARG A 89 -4.32 -0.48 -2.64
N PHE A 90 -3.08 -0.26 -2.20
CA PHE A 90 -2.04 0.31 -3.05
C PHE A 90 -1.84 -0.49 -4.34
N VAL A 91 -1.88 -1.83 -4.27
CA VAL A 91 -1.78 -2.69 -5.46
C VAL A 91 -2.86 -2.40 -6.52
N LYS A 92 -4.07 -1.99 -6.11
CA LYS A 92 -5.16 -1.64 -7.04
C LYS A 92 -4.98 -0.24 -7.61
N ILE A 93 -4.61 0.71 -6.76
CA ILE A 93 -4.31 2.09 -7.15
C ILE A 93 -3.16 2.12 -8.17
N PHE A 94 -2.03 1.45 -7.86
CA PHE A 94 -0.86 1.42 -8.75
C PHE A 94 -1.13 0.71 -10.08
N SER A 95 -1.90 -0.38 -10.03
CA SER A 95 -2.35 -1.06 -11.25
C SER A 95 -3.17 -0.14 -12.16
N GLU A 96 -4.08 0.65 -11.60
CA GLU A 96 -4.91 1.57 -12.36
C GLU A 96 -4.11 2.74 -12.94
N ILE A 97 -3.18 3.31 -12.16
CA ILE A 97 -2.27 4.37 -12.64
C ILE A 97 -1.45 3.85 -13.84
N LEU A 98 -0.86 2.65 -13.74
CA LEU A 98 -0.09 2.08 -14.85
C LEU A 98 -0.96 1.75 -16.05
N ARG A 99 -2.16 1.23 -15.83
CA ARG A 99 -3.13 0.96 -16.91
C ARG A 99 -3.42 2.22 -17.71
N ARG A 100 -3.63 3.37 -17.05
CA ARG A 100 -3.86 4.64 -17.74
C ARG A 100 -2.63 5.17 -18.48
N ARG A 101 -1.43 5.06 -17.87
CA ARG A 101 -0.18 5.45 -18.51
C ARG A 101 0.11 4.65 -19.78
N ASN A 102 -0.28 3.38 -19.83
CA ASN A 102 -0.08 2.52 -21.01
C ASN A 102 -1.12 2.76 -22.13
N LEU A 103 -2.18 3.54 -21.87
CA LEU A 103 -3.20 3.90 -22.86
C LEU A 103 -2.96 5.28 -23.51
N GLN A 104 -1.98 6.03 -23.01
CA GLN A 104 -1.55 7.34 -23.53
C GLN A 104 -0.31 7.17 -24.41
#